data_AF-A0A444ZZX0-F1
#
_entry.id   AF-A0A444ZZX0-F1
#
_cell.length_a   1.000
_cell.length_b   1.000
_cell.length_c   1.000
_cell.angle_alpha   90.00
_cell.angle_beta   90.00
_cell.angle_gamma   90.00
#
_symmetry.space_group_name_H-M   'P 1'
#
loop_
_entity.id
_entity.type
_entity.pdbx_description
1 polymer ?
#
loop_
_entity_poly.entity_id
_entity_poly.type
_entity_poly.pdbx_seq_one_letter_code
_entity_poly.pdbx_strand_id
1 'polypeptide(L)' 'MENTHKSGDIIQCREYGYHILYKKRTRCIVQYETR' A
#
# COMPACT_ATOMS: atom_id res chain seq x y z
N MET A 1 8.92 -8.53 0.42
CA MET A 1 9.63 -7.27 0.11
C MET A 1 8.70 -6.11 0.46
N GLU A 2 8.96 -5.43 1.58
CA GLU A 2 8.18 -4.25 1.96
C GLU A 2 8.77 -3.05 1.23
N ASN A 3 8.00 -2.47 0.30
CA ASN A 3 8.43 -1.28 -0.42
C ASN A 3 8.21 -0.05 0.47
N THR A 4 9.14 0.19 1.39
CA THR A 4 9.15 1.37 2.27
C THR A 4 9.63 2.58 1.45
N HIS A 5 8.76 3.12 0.59
CA HIS A 5 9.04 4.35 -0.18
C HIS A 5 8.77 5.59 0.67
N LYS A 6 9.65 6.60 0.59
CA LYS A 6 9.40 7.90 1.23
C LYS A 6 8.44 8.73 0.36
N SER A 7 7.81 9.74 0.94
CA SER A 7 6.72 10.54 0.35
C SER A 7 7.12 11.46 -0.83
N GLY A 8 8.23 11.18 -1.52
CA GLY A 8 8.69 11.90 -2.71
C GLY A 8 9.48 11.02 -3.69
N ASP A 9 9.58 9.72 -3.42
CA ASP A 9 10.30 8.79 -4.30
C ASP A 9 9.42 8.39 -5.50
N ILE A 10 10.05 8.24 -6.67
CA ILE A 10 9.38 7.72 -7.86
C ILE A 10 8.99 6.27 -7.58
N ILE A 11 7.68 6.03 -7.45
CA ILE A 11 7.11 4.72 -7.15
C ILE A 11 7.47 3.75 -8.29
N GLN A 12 8.46 2.89 -8.04
CA GLN A 12 8.85 1.81 -8.93
C GLN A 12 8.92 0.50 -8.15
N CYS A 13 8.29 -0.55 -8.68
CA CYS A 13 8.53 -1.91 -8.21
C CYS A 13 9.90 -2.36 -8.73
N ARG A 14 10.87 -2.53 -7.82
CA ARG A 14 12.29 -2.83 -8.09
C ARG A 14 12.53 -4.10 -8.94
N GLU A 15 11.54 -4.97 -9.03
CA GLU A 15 11.61 -6.25 -9.74
C GLU A 15 10.82 -6.27 -11.07
N TYR A 16 9.88 -5.34 -11.30
CA TYR A 16 8.91 -5.48 -12.41
C TYR A 16 8.59 -4.19 -13.18
N GLY A 17 9.11 -3.02 -12.76
CA GLY A 17 8.94 -1.76 -13.50
C GLY A 17 7.53 -1.18 -13.53
N TYR A 18 6.56 -1.81 -12.86
CA TYR A 18 5.20 -1.27 -12.75
C TYR A 18 5.11 -0.20 -11.65
N HIS A 19 4.28 0.82 -11.88
CA HIS A 19 4.07 2.00 -11.03
C HIS A 19 2.82 1.88 -10.12
N ILE A 20 2.30 0.67 -9.90
CA ILE A 20 1.06 0.46 -9.15
C ILE A 20 1.40 -0.22 -7.81
N LEU A 21 1.16 0.51 -6.72
CA LEU A 21 1.23 -0.01 -5.35
C LEU A 21 -0.15 0.09 -4.71
N TYR A 22 -0.61 -1.00 -4.10
CA TYR A 22 -1.80 -0.98 -3.25
C TYR A 22 -1.40 -0.77 -1.80
N LYS A 23 -2.16 0.04 -1.06
CA LYS A 23 -1.99 0.17 0.39
C LYS A 23 -2.51 -1.09 1.06
N LYS A 24 -1.67 -1.75 1.88
CA LYS A 24 -2.11 -2.88 2.69
C LYS A 24 -3.20 -2.45 3.67
N ARG A 25 -4.17 -3.34 3.93
CA ARG A 25 -5.17 -3.14 4.98
C ARG A 25 -4.49 -2.97 6.33
N THR A 26 -5.05 -2.09 7.16
CA THR A 26 -4.65 -1.95 8.56
C THR A 26 -5.10 -3.18 9.34
N ARG A 27 -4.37 -3.54 10.40
CA ARG A 27 -4.76 -4.62 11.32
C ARG A 27 -5.86 -4.19 12.31
N CYS A 28 -6.37 -2.97 12.17
CA CYS A 28 -7.44 -2.44 13.01
C CYS A 28 -8.77 -3.08 12.60
N ILE A 29 -9.51 -3.60 13.59
CA ILE A 29 -10.87 -4.11 13.38
C ILE A 29 -11.78 -2.89 13.18
N VAL A 30 -12.41 -2.80 12.01
CA VAL A 30 -13.41 -1.77 11.69
C VAL A 30 -14.78 -2.36 11.97
N GLN A 31 -15.54 -1.75 12.88
CA GLN A 31 -16.94 -2.09 13.11
C GLN A 31 -17.82 -1.25 12.17
N TYR A 32 -18.82 -1.89 11.55
CA TYR A 32 -19.77 -1.24 10.66
C TYR A 32 -21.19 -1.52 11.13
N GLU A 33 -22.08 -0.53 11.09
CA GLU A 33 -23.50 -0.68 11.44
C GLU A 33 -24.25 -1.35 10.29
N THR A 34 -24.99 -2.43 10.55
CA THR A 34 -25.91 -3.04 9.58
C THR A 34 -27.19 -2.22 9.53
N ARG A 35 -27.18 -1.13 8.75
CA ARG A 35 -28.41 -0.44 8.33
C ARG A 35 -28.91 -1.06 7.04
#